data_AF-A0AAE5TLU8-F1
#
_entry.id   AF-A0AAE5TLU8-F1
#
_cell.length_a   1.000
_cell.length_b   1.000
_cell.length_c   1.000
_cell.angle_alpha   90.00
_cell.angle_beta   90.00
_cell.angle_gamma   90.00
#
_symmetry.space_group_name_H-M   'P 1'
#
loop_
_entity.id
_entity.type
_entity.pdbx_description
1 polymer ?
#
loop_
_entity_poly.entity_id
_entity_poly.type
_entity_poly.pdbx_seq_one_letter_code
_entity_poly.pdbx_strand_id
1 'polypeptide(L)'
;MYTPSKFKHQDLQELRQFVVQNPFAILVAATSNGGDASYLPLIWAEEDGAEFGCLYGHFAKGNRFWKNAHPEQSWLIIFQNAGHYISANFSRFSSK
;
A
#
# COMPACT_ATOMS: atom_id res chain seq x y z
N MET A 1 -7.23 6.12 7.48
CA MET A 1 -7.18 5.25 8.69
C MET A 1 -6.63 6.04 9.85
N TYR A 2 -7.13 5.82 11.07
CA TYR A 2 -6.52 6.39 12.27
C TYR A 2 -5.29 5.55 12.65
N THR A 3 -4.10 6.16 12.59
CA THR A 3 -2.85 5.55 13.06
C THR A 3 -2.35 6.37 14.25
N PRO A 4 -2.35 5.80 15.48
CA PRO A 4 -1.80 6.49 16.65
C PRO A 4 -0.37 6.96 16.38
N SER A 5 0.01 8.15 16.88
CA SER A 5 1.32 8.76 16.59
C SER A 5 2.50 7.84 16.91
N LYS A 6 2.39 7.05 17.99
CA LYS A 6 3.41 6.06 18.40
C LYS A 6 3.62 4.91 17.42
N PHE A 7 2.70 4.69 16.49
CA PHE A 7 2.76 3.65 15.45
C PHE A 7 2.96 4.23 14.05
N LYS A 8 3.15 5.56 13.94
CA LYS A 8 3.36 6.21 12.66
C LYS A 8 4.83 6.02 12.24
N HIS A 9 5.07 5.23 11.20
CA HIS A 9 6.37 5.19 10.55
C HIS A 9 6.51 6.36 9.57
N GLN A 10 7.60 7.11 9.68
CA GLN A 10 7.88 8.30 8.86
C GLN A 10 9.24 8.26 8.19
N ASP A 11 10.05 7.23 8.44
CA ASP A 11 11.33 7.03 7.77
C ASP A 11 11.08 6.57 6.33
N LEU A 12 11.35 7.45 5.37
CA LEU A 12 11.13 7.18 3.94
C LEU A 12 11.99 6.02 3.42
N GLN A 13 13.19 5.82 3.97
CA GLN A 13 14.07 4.73 3.57
C GLN A 13 13.48 3.38 4.01
N GLU A 14 12.99 3.28 5.24
CA GLU A 14 12.31 2.07 5.74
C GLU A 14 11.02 1.78 4.95
N LEU A 15 10.22 2.83 4.68
CA LEU A 15 8.99 2.71 3.88
C LEU A 15 9.30 2.19 2.47
N ARG A 16 10.34 2.72 1.83
CA ARG A 16 10.78 2.25 0.51
C ARG A 16 11.24 0.80 0.56
N GLN A 17 12.05 0.42 1.55
CA GLN A 17 12.49 -0.97 1.69
C GLN A 17 11.30 -1.91 1.87
N PHE A 18 10.30 -1.50 2.64
CA PHE A 18 9.06 -2.27 2.83
C PHE A 18 8.31 -2.46 1.51
N VAL A 19 8.18 -1.41 0.70
CA VAL A 19 7.55 -1.48 -0.64
C VAL A 19 8.32 -2.44 -1.56
N VAL A 20 9.66 -2.34 -1.62
CA VAL A 20 10.50 -3.22 -2.45
C VAL A 20 10.38 -4.69 -2.03
N GLN A 21 10.26 -4.97 -0.72
CA GLN A 21 10.09 -6.32 -0.19
C GLN A 21 8.67 -6.88 -0.37
N ASN A 22 7.66 -6.00 -0.50
CA ASN A 22 6.25 -6.38 -0.59
C ASN A 22 5.60 -5.72 -1.82
N PRO A 23 6.05 -6.00 -3.06
CA PRO A 23 5.68 -5.21 -4.24
C PRO A 23 4.24 -5.42 -4.70
N PHE A 24 3.53 -6.43 -4.19
CA PHE A 24 2.15 -6.72 -4.59
C PHE A 24 1.17 -5.85 -3.82
N ALA A 25 0.74 -4.75 -4.46
CA ALA A 25 -0.07 -3.72 -3.85
C ALA A 25 -1.56 -3.88 -4.16
N ILE A 26 -2.38 -3.23 -3.34
CA ILE A 26 -3.79 -2.96 -3.61
C ILE A 26 -3.91 -1.49 -4.00
N LEU A 27 -4.39 -1.23 -5.21
CA LEU A 27 -4.73 0.11 -5.67
C LEU A 27 -6.22 0.31 -5.47
N VAL A 28 -6.59 1.42 -4.85
CA VAL A 28 -7.97 1.83 -4.62
C VAL A 28 -8.16 3.20 -5.25
N ALA A 29 -9.17 3.33 -6.09
CA ALA A 29 -9.47 4.57 -6.79
C ALA A 29 -10.98 4.78 -6.89
N ALA A 30 -11.39 6.03 -7.02
CA ALA A 30 -12.73 6.35 -7.45
C ALA A 30 -12.90 6.02 -8.93
N THR A 31 -14.05 5.47 -9.28
CA THR A 31 -14.45 5.13 -10.64
C THR A 31 -15.82 5.71 -10.95
N SER A 32 -16.22 5.65 -12.22
CA SER A 32 -17.56 6.04 -12.67
C SER A 32 -18.71 5.32 -11.94
N ASN A 33 -18.44 4.17 -11.31
CA ASN A 33 -19.43 3.34 -10.63
C ASN A 33 -19.27 3.36 -9.09
N GLY A 34 -18.46 4.27 -8.55
CA GLY A 34 -18.07 4.32 -7.13
C GLY A 34 -16.61 3.91 -6.90
N GLY A 35 -16.24 3.64 -5.64
CA GLY A 35 -14.89 3.16 -5.33
C GLY A 35 -14.66 1.73 -5.83
N ASP A 36 -13.50 1.47 -6.43
CA ASP A 36 -13.07 0.15 -6.89
C ASP A 36 -11.63 -0.13 -6.44
N ALA A 37 -11.20 -1.39 -6.51
CA ALA A 37 -9.85 -1.79 -6.17
C ALA A 37 -9.26 -2.85 -7.12
N SER A 38 -7.95 -2.80 -7.35
CA SER A 38 -7.23 -3.79 -8.16
C SER A 38 -5.88 -4.13 -7.54
N TYR A 39 -5.50 -5.40 -7.61
CA TYR A 39 -4.19 -5.86 -7.17
C TYR A 39 -3.19 -5.81 -8.32
N LEU A 40 -2.00 -5.27 -8.09
CA LEU A 40 -0.89 -5.38 -9.03
C LEU A 40 0.48 -5.28 -8.37
N PRO A 41 1.50 -5.90 -8.97
CA PRO A 41 2.89 -5.61 -8.66
C PRO A 41 3.23 -4.15 -9.01
N LEU A 42 3.86 -3.45 -8.07
CA LEU A 42 4.43 -2.12 -8.25
C LEU A 42 5.93 -2.15 -8.00
N ILE A 43 6.65 -1.38 -8.80
CA ILE A 43 8.10 -1.19 -8.72
C ILE A 43 8.36 0.24 -8.25
N TRP A 44 9.18 0.39 -7.22
CA TRP A 44 9.69 1.70 -6.82
C TRP A 44 10.78 2.16 -7.78
N ALA A 45 10.67 3.39 -8.27
CA ALA A 45 11.69 4.06 -9.06
C ALA A 45 12.12 5.36 -8.38
N GLU A 46 13.41 5.64 -8.46
CA GLU A 46 13.94 6.96 -8.18
C GLU A 46 13.77 7.81 -9.44
N GLU A 47 13.06 8.93 -9.32
CA GLU A 47 12.95 9.92 -10.38
C GLU A 47 13.47 11.26 -9.88
N ASP A 48 14.26 11.91 -10.73
CA ASP A 48 14.78 13.24 -10.45
C ASP A 48 13.63 14.23 -10.24
N GLY A 49 13.61 14.85 -9.06
CA GLY A 49 12.60 15.85 -8.69
C GLY A 49 11.34 15.30 -7.99
N ALA A 50 11.20 13.98 -7.85
CA ALA A 50 10.12 13.40 -7.05
C ALA A 50 10.51 13.35 -5.56
N GLU A 51 9.90 14.20 -4.73
CA GLU A 51 10.17 14.29 -3.28
C GLU A 51 10.07 12.92 -2.57
N PHE A 52 9.09 12.11 -2.98
CA PHE A 52 8.81 10.80 -2.39
C PHE A 52 9.07 9.63 -3.35
N GLY A 53 9.71 9.86 -4.51
CA GLY A 53 9.88 8.83 -5.55
C GLY A 53 8.59 8.49 -6.32
N CYS A 54 8.69 7.51 -7.23
CA CYS A 54 7.60 7.10 -8.12
C CYS A 54 7.33 5.60 -8.05
N LEU A 55 6.07 5.20 -8.30
CA LEU A 55 5.63 3.81 -8.37
C LEU A 55 5.21 3.46 -9.80
N TYR A 56 5.84 2.44 -10.37
CA TYR A 56 5.55 1.93 -11.69
C TYR A 56 4.80 0.61 -11.64
N GLY A 57 3.76 0.49 -12.43
CA GLY A 57 3.00 -0.74 -12.63
C GLY A 57 2.38 -0.77 -14.00
N HIS A 58 1.83 -1.92 -14.39
CA HIS A 58 1.07 -2.03 -15.61
C HIS A 58 -0.21 -2.83 -15.39
N PHE A 59 -1.27 -2.39 -16.08
CA PHE A 59 -2.51 -3.14 -16.14
C PHE A 59 -2.52 -4.00 -17.40
N ALA A 60 -3.04 -5.22 -17.28
CA ALA A 60 -3.42 -5.98 -18.46
C ALA A 60 -4.48 -5.20 -19.25
N LYS A 61 -4.40 -5.23 -20.59
CA LYS A 61 -5.33 -4.49 -21.48
C LYS A 61 -6.81 -4.76 -21.18
N GLY A 62 -7.15 -5.99 -20.78
CA GLY A 62 -8.50 -6.42 -20.43
C GLY A 62 -8.98 -6.00 -19.04
N ASN A 63 -8.08 -5.57 -18.14
CA ASN A 63 -8.46 -5.08 -16.82
C ASN A 63 -9.26 -3.79 -17.00
N ARG A 64 -10.49 -3.74 -16.50
CA ARG A 64 -11.37 -2.56 -16.65
C ARG A 64 -11.09 -1.47 -15.62
N PHE A 65 -10.37 -1.79 -14.54
CA PHE A 65 -10.05 -0.86 -13.47
C PHE A 65 -9.39 0.43 -14.01
N TRP A 66 -8.33 0.31 -14.81
CA TRP A 66 -7.62 1.48 -15.36
C TRP A 66 -8.46 2.35 -16.30
N LYS A 67 -9.48 1.78 -16.94
CA LYS A 67 -10.38 2.52 -17.84
C LYS A 67 -11.42 3.32 -17.07
N ASN A 68 -11.87 2.77 -15.95
CA ASN A 68 -12.96 3.33 -15.18
C ASN A 68 -12.46 4.25 -14.05
N ALA A 69 -11.23 4.05 -13.59
CA ALA A 69 -10.60 4.87 -12.56
C ALA A 69 -10.32 6.28 -13.08
N HIS A 70 -10.53 7.26 -12.21
CA HIS A 70 -10.26 8.68 -12.50
C HIS A 70 -8.78 9.00 -12.23
N PRO A 71 -7.92 9.17 -13.25
CA PRO A 71 -6.49 9.40 -13.05
C PRO A 71 -6.18 10.73 -12.35
N GLU A 72 -7.06 11.73 -12.47
CA GLU A 72 -6.93 13.05 -11.86
C GLU A 72 -7.31 13.09 -10.38
N GLN A 73 -7.96 12.04 -9.86
CA GLN A 73 -8.36 11.97 -8.46
C GLN A 73 -7.25 11.34 -7.60
N SER A 74 -7.39 11.40 -6.29
CA SER A 74 -6.44 10.76 -5.38
C SER A 74 -6.61 9.24 -5.39
N TRP A 75 -5.48 8.53 -5.45
CA TRP A 75 -5.42 7.08 -5.37
C TRP A 75 -4.87 6.66 -4.01
N LEU A 76 -5.36 5.55 -3.47
CA LEU A 76 -4.79 4.92 -2.29
C LEU A 76 -4.07 3.64 -2.71
N ILE A 77 -2.78 3.56 -2.42
CA ILE A 77 -1.96 2.38 -2.68
C ILE A 77 -1.59 1.75 -1.33
N ILE A 78 -1.94 0.48 -1.15
CA ILE A 78 -1.72 -0.27 0.08
C ILE A 78 -0.71 -1.38 -0.18
N PHE A 79 0.38 -1.34 0.57
CA PHE A 79 1.36 -2.42 0.65
C PHE A 79 1.19 -3.15 1.96
N GLN A 80 1.19 -4.47 1.93
CA GLN A 80 1.00 -5.30 3.11
C GLN A 80 1.95 -6.51 3.06
N ASN A 81 2.50 -6.88 4.21
CA ASN A 81 3.18 -8.16 4.36
C ASN A 81 2.14 -9.26 4.67
N ALA A 82 2.59 -10.51 4.80
CA ALA A 82 1.72 -11.63 5.10
C ALA A 82 0.97 -11.50 6.44
N GLY A 83 1.42 -10.62 7.35
CA GLY A 83 0.87 -10.47 8.69
C GLY A 83 1.05 -11.73 9.55
N HIS A 84 0.78 -11.61 10.85
CA HIS A 84 0.71 -12.74 11.76
C HIS A 84 -0.36 -12.48 12.81
N TYR A 85 -1.10 -13.53 13.18
CA TYR A 85 -1.99 -13.47 14.33
C TYR A 85 -1.19 -13.65 15.62
N ILE A 86 -1.29 -12.70 16.54
CA ILE A 86 -0.68 -12.78 17.88
C ILE A 86 -1.79 -12.96 18.90
N SER A 87 -1.79 -14.08 19.61
CA SER A 87 -2.79 -14.36 20.65
C SER A 87 -2.53 -13.52 21.90
N ALA A 88 -3.60 -12.95 22.46
CA ALA A 88 -3.56 -12.26 23.76
C ALA A 88 -3.17 -13.19 24.93
N ASN A 89 -3.21 -14.52 24.75
CA ASN A 89 -2.70 -15.44 25.76
C ASN A 89 -1.17 -15.33 25.93
N PHE A 90 -0.42 -14.83 24.94
CA PHE A 90 1.02 -14.63 25.05
C PHE A 90 1.42 -13.46 25.95
N SER A 91 0.50 -12.54 26.28
CA SER A 91 0.77 -11.42 27.20
C SER A 91 0.45 -11.75 28.66
N ARG A 92 0.04 -12.98 28.99
CA ARG A 92 -0.12 -13.40 30.39
C ARG A 92 1.25 -13.66 31.00
N PHE A 93 1.81 -12.67 31.69
CA PHE A 93 2.84 -12.91 32.68
C PHE A 93 2.26 -13.87 33.73
N SER A 94 2.90 -15.04 33.90
CA SER A 94 2.60 -15.95 34.99
C SER A 94 2.88 -15.22 36.30
N SER A 95 1.84 -14.71 36.95
CA SER A 95 1.91 -14.35 38.37
C SER A 95 2.13 -15.65 39.14
N LYS A 96 3.40 -15.98 39.40
CA LYS A 96 3.78 -16.83 40.51
C LYS A 96 3.91 -15.97 41.76
#